data_AF-A0A6J7NRX1-F1
#
_entry.id   AF-A0A6J7NRX1-F1
#
_cell.length_a   1.000
_cell.length_b   1.000
_cell.length_c   1.000
_cell.angle_alpha   90.00
_cell.angle_beta   90.00
_cell.angle_gamma   90.00
#
_symmetry.space_group_name_H-M   'P 1'
#
loop_
_entity.id
_entity.type
_entity.pdbx_description
1 polymer ?
#
loop_
_entity_poly.entity_id
_entity_poly.type
_entity_poly.pdbx_seq_one_letter_code
_entity_poly.pdbx_strand_id
1 'polypeptide(L)'
;MAPAFDEAGGYIGPEGFDPETGEWKAGFEDQRAQWEKEYSEAHARWEAHRKQIDEARSADQAAALEAGQNVSSYSSESNDGEGALASDEALQALRDKLAGE
;
A
#
# COMPACT_ATOMS: atom_id res chain seq x y z
N MET A 1 -16.87 -7.70 -0.13
CA MET A 1 -17.66 -6.59 -0.75
C MET A 1 -16.70 -5.49 -1.19
N ALA A 2 -16.78 -4.94 -2.41
CA ALA A 2 -15.81 -3.95 -2.86
C ALA A 2 -16.01 -2.59 -2.14
N PRO A 3 -14.96 -1.95 -1.61
CA PRO A 3 -15.06 -0.57 -1.13
C PRO A 3 -15.31 0.33 -2.35
N ALA A 4 -16.52 0.84 -2.49
CA ALA A 4 -16.84 1.78 -3.55
C ALA A 4 -16.34 3.15 -3.09
N PHE A 5 -15.49 3.80 -3.87
CA PHE A 5 -15.20 5.21 -3.66
C PHE A 5 -16.16 6.00 -4.56
N ASP A 6 -16.69 7.13 -4.07
CA ASP A 6 -17.52 8.02 -4.89
C ASP A 6 -16.66 8.72 -5.98
N GLU A 7 -17.30 9.45 -6.90
CA GLU A 7 -16.60 10.20 -7.95
C GLU A 7 -15.62 11.28 -7.42
N ALA A 8 -15.75 11.65 -6.14
CA ALA A 8 -14.86 12.58 -5.45
C ALA A 8 -13.73 11.88 -4.66
N GLY A 9 -13.68 10.53 -4.68
CA GLY A 9 -12.71 9.73 -3.92
C GLY A 9 -13.08 9.52 -2.44
N GLY A 10 -14.29 9.88 -2.03
CA GLY A 10 -14.84 9.60 -0.71
C GLY A 10 -15.16 8.12 -0.53
N TYR A 11 -14.84 7.56 0.63
CA TYR A 11 -15.13 6.16 0.95
C TYR A 11 -16.64 5.95 1.10
N ILE A 12 -17.24 5.16 0.20
CA ILE A 12 -18.60 4.64 0.36
C ILE A 12 -18.49 3.33 1.12
N GLY A 13 -19.01 3.35 2.34
CA GLY A 13 -19.12 2.15 3.17
C GLY A 13 -19.99 1.07 2.52
N PRO A 14 -19.98 -0.14 3.09
CA PRO A 14 -20.87 -1.20 2.65
C PRO A 14 -22.34 -0.76 2.75
N GLU A 15 -23.21 -1.38 1.94
CA GLU A 15 -24.64 -1.09 1.96
C GLU A 15 -25.20 -1.25 3.39
N GLY A 16 -25.84 -0.19 3.90
CA GLY A 16 -26.33 -0.14 5.28
C GLY A 16 -25.40 0.52 6.30
N PHE A 17 -24.14 0.78 5.96
CA PHE A 17 -23.22 1.55 6.81
C PHE A 17 -23.27 3.03 6.45
N ASP A 18 -23.42 3.88 7.46
CA ASP A 18 -23.36 5.32 7.31
C ASP A 18 -21.94 5.81 7.64
N PRO A 19 -21.16 6.28 6.65
CA PRO A 19 -19.79 6.73 6.86
C PRO A 19 -19.67 8.05 7.63
N GLU A 20 -20.74 8.86 7.73
CA GLU A 20 -20.71 10.12 8.50
C GLU A 20 -20.90 9.86 10.00
N THR A 21 -21.75 8.88 10.35
CA THR A 21 -22.05 8.54 11.75
C THR A 21 -21.23 7.34 12.26
N GLY A 22 -20.72 6.51 11.35
CA GLY A 22 -20.07 5.25 11.67
C GLY A 22 -21.05 4.16 12.13
N GLU A 23 -22.36 4.35 11.91
CA GLU A 23 -23.40 3.43 12.39
C GLU A 23 -23.95 2.54 11.27
N TRP A 24 -24.42 1.36 11.67
CA TRP A 24 -25.15 0.44 10.79
C TRP A 24 -26.65 0.69 10.89
N LYS A 25 -27.34 0.73 9.75
CA LYS A 25 -28.80 0.83 9.68
C LYS A 25 -29.45 -0.47 10.21
N ALA A 26 -30.59 -0.32 10.87
CA ALA A 26 -31.37 -1.47 11.35
C ALA A 26 -31.83 -2.35 10.18
N GLY A 27 -31.72 -3.68 10.31
CA GLY A 27 -32.04 -4.65 9.26
C GLY A 27 -30.87 -5.04 8.35
N PHE A 28 -29.69 -4.47 8.57
CA PHE A 28 -28.45 -4.78 7.83
C PHE A 28 -27.47 -5.63 8.67
N GLU A 29 -27.96 -6.36 9.67
CA GLU A 29 -27.13 -7.16 10.59
C GLU A 29 -26.33 -8.26 9.86
N ASP A 30 -26.90 -8.86 8.82
CA ASP A 30 -26.20 -9.88 8.01
C ASP A 30 -25.07 -9.27 7.17
N GLN A 31 -25.26 -8.07 6.62
CA GLN A 31 -24.21 -7.35 5.89
C GLN A 31 -23.11 -6.88 6.85
N ARG A 32 -23.49 -6.43 8.05
CA ARG A 32 -22.57 -6.10 9.14
C ARG A 32 -21.70 -7.29 9.52
N ALA A 33 -22.29 -8.45 9.76
CA ALA A 33 -21.55 -9.66 10.14
C ALA A 33 -20.56 -10.12 9.05
N GLN A 34 -20.96 -10.04 7.78
CA GLN A 34 -20.08 -10.33 6.65
C GLN A 34 -18.92 -9.33 6.55
N TRP A 35 -19.21 -8.04 6.69
CA TRP A 35 -18.18 -7.00 6.66
C TRP A 35 -17.22 -7.12 7.83
N GLU A 36 -17.71 -7.35 9.04
CA GLU A 36 -16.88 -7.57 10.24
C GLU A 36 -15.97 -8.80 10.05
N LYS A 37 -16.48 -9.86 9.43
CA LYS A 37 -15.66 -11.04 9.10
C LYS A 37 -14.57 -10.70 8.09
N GLU A 38 -14.91 -10.08 6.95
CA GLU A 38 -13.93 -9.67 5.93
C GLU A 38 -12.87 -8.72 6.53
N TYR A 39 -13.28 -7.78 7.36
CA TYR A 39 -12.40 -6.86 8.08
C TYR A 39 -11.46 -7.62 9.02
N SER A 40 -11.97 -8.55 9.83
CA SER A 40 -11.15 -9.33 10.75
C SER A 40 -10.08 -10.16 10.03
N GLU A 41 -10.43 -10.77 8.90
CA GLU A 41 -9.50 -11.54 8.08
C GLU A 41 -8.45 -10.65 7.41
N ALA A 42 -8.85 -9.47 6.92
CA ALA A 42 -7.92 -8.48 6.37
C ALA A 42 -6.97 -7.95 7.44
N HIS A 43 -7.49 -7.65 8.63
CA HIS A 43 -6.70 -7.20 9.78
C HIS A 43 -5.68 -8.27 10.20
N ALA A 44 -6.09 -9.53 10.28
CA ALA A 44 -5.18 -10.64 10.59
C ALA A 44 -4.05 -10.78 9.55
N ARG A 45 -4.37 -10.61 8.26
CA ARG A 45 -3.34 -10.59 7.19
C ARG A 45 -2.40 -9.39 7.34
N TRP A 46 -2.93 -8.22 7.68
CA TRP A 46 -2.13 -7.02 7.92
C TRP A 46 -1.19 -7.17 9.12
N GLU A 47 -1.67 -7.72 10.23
CA GLU A 47 -0.85 -8.03 11.41
C GLU A 47 0.28 -9.02 11.07
N ALA A 48 -0.04 -10.09 10.34
CA ALA A 48 0.95 -11.06 9.89
C ALA A 48 2.01 -10.42 8.99
N HIS A 49 1.59 -9.56 8.05
CA HIS A 49 2.50 -8.85 7.16
C HIS A 49 3.38 -7.85 7.92
N ARG A 50 2.82 -7.11 8.88
CA ARG A 50 3.58 -6.24 9.78
C ARG A 50 4.66 -6.99 10.52
N LYS A 51 4.30 -8.14 11.09
CA LYS A 51 5.26 -9.01 11.79
C LYS A 51 6.36 -9.49 10.85
N GLN A 52 6.02 -9.90 9.63
CA GLN A 52 6.98 -10.31 8.61
C GLN A 52 7.97 -9.18 8.27
N ILE A 53 7.50 -7.93 8.12
CA ILE A 53 8.36 -6.78 7.84
C ILE A 53 9.30 -6.51 9.02
N ASP A 54 8.79 -6.52 10.24
CA ASP A 54 9.59 -6.27 11.45
C ASP A 54 10.65 -7.38 11.65
N GLU A 55 10.31 -8.64 11.35
CA GLU A 55 11.26 -9.77 11.33
C GLU A 55 12.32 -9.62 10.23
N ALA A 56 11.91 -9.29 9.00
CA ALA A 56 12.82 -9.06 7.88
C ALA A 56 13.79 -7.92 8.16
N ARG A 57 13.31 -6.79 8.71
CA ARG A 57 14.14 -5.66 9.11
C ARG A 57 15.18 -6.04 10.16
N SER A 58 14.78 -6.89 11.10
CA SER A 58 15.68 -7.37 12.16
C SER A 58 16.75 -8.33 11.59
N ALA A 59 16.35 -9.24 10.68
CA ALA A 59 17.26 -10.14 10.00
C ALA A 59 18.26 -9.38 9.10
N ASP A 60 17.80 -8.38 8.35
CA ASP A 60 18.65 -7.53 7.51
C ASP A 60 19.65 -6.74 8.35
N GLN A 61 19.23 -6.21 9.50
CA GLN A 61 20.13 -5.53 10.43
C GLN A 61 21.20 -6.48 10.98
N ALA A 62 20.82 -7.71 11.35
CA ALA A 62 21.76 -8.72 11.83
C ALA A 62 22.76 -9.14 10.73
N ALA A 63 22.27 -9.37 9.51
CA ALA A 63 23.10 -9.71 8.36
C ALA A 63 24.07 -8.57 7.97
N ALA A 64 23.62 -7.31 8.02
CA ALA A 64 24.47 -6.15 7.75
C ALA A 64 25.60 -6.01 8.79
N LEU A 65 25.31 -6.26 10.06
CA LEU A 65 26.32 -6.28 11.14
C LEU A 65 27.31 -7.45 10.97
N GLU A 66 26.85 -8.64 10.58
CA GLU A 66 27.71 -9.80 10.32
C GLU A 66 28.63 -9.59 9.11
N ALA A 67 28.12 -8.95 8.05
CA ALA A 67 28.88 -8.62 6.85
C ALA A 67 29.92 -7.49 7.07
N GLY A 68 30.04 -6.95 8.30
CA GLY A 68 30.97 -5.87 8.62
C GLY A 68 30.63 -4.54 7.93
N GLN A 69 29.40 -4.40 7.41
CA GLN A 69 28.93 -3.16 6.80
C GLN A 69 28.56 -2.19 7.92
N ASN A 70 29.21 -1.01 7.93
CA ASN A 70 28.83 0.06 8.84
C ASN A 70 27.36 0.39 8.61
N VAL A 71 26.50 0.17 9.62
CA VAL A 71 25.07 0.51 9.62
C VAL A 71 24.90 2.04 9.73
N SER A 72 25.67 2.79 8.95
CA SER A 72 25.42 4.19 8.69
C SER A 72 24.26 4.22 7.73
N SER A 73 23.10 4.60 8.28
CA SER A 73 21.89 5.12 7.66
C SER A 73 21.74 4.80 6.17
N TYR A 74 20.60 4.22 5.80
CA TYR A 74 20.08 4.41 4.46
C TYR A 74 19.95 5.94 4.23
N SER A 75 21.01 6.56 3.75
CA SER A 75 20.89 7.71 2.88
C SER A 75 20.33 7.11 1.62
N SER A 76 19.15 7.59 1.25
CA SER A 76 18.64 7.52 -0.11
C SER A 76 19.80 7.52 -1.12
N GLU A 77 20.17 6.34 -1.59
CA GLU A 77 20.31 6.12 -3.02
C GLU A 77 18.92 5.68 -3.48
N SER A 78 17.94 6.56 -3.24
CA SER A 78 16.71 6.52 -3.98
C SER A 78 17.16 6.73 -5.42
N ASN A 79 17.14 5.68 -6.21
CA ASN A 79 16.82 5.88 -7.60
C ASN A 79 15.39 6.43 -7.61
N ASP A 80 15.27 7.75 -7.39
CA ASP A 80 14.06 8.56 -7.52
C ASP A 80 13.64 8.47 -8.99
N GLY A 81 13.04 7.33 -9.33
CA GLY A 81 12.56 6.98 -10.65
C GLY A 81 11.28 6.14 -10.60
N GLU A 82 10.70 5.96 -9.41
CA GLU A 82 9.46 5.21 -9.20
C GLU A 82 8.35 6.16 -8.75
N GLY A 83 7.91 6.99 -9.69
CA GLY A 83 6.88 8.00 -9.44
C GLY A 83 6.57 8.85 -10.66
N ALA A 84 6.02 8.22 -11.72
CA ALA A 84 5.33 8.82 -12.87
C ALA A 84 6.00 9.94 -13.70
N LEU A 85 7.16 10.49 -13.32
CA LEU A 85 7.83 11.59 -14.04
C LEU A 85 9.18 11.18 -14.66
N ALA A 86 9.82 10.11 -14.18
CA ALA A 86 11.09 9.62 -14.75
C ALA A 86 10.91 8.88 -16.09
N SER A 87 9.68 8.51 -16.45
CA SER A 87 9.39 7.84 -17.71
C SER A 87 9.27 8.81 -18.90
N ASP A 88 8.80 10.05 -18.72
CA ASP A 88 8.43 10.89 -19.87
C ASP A 88 9.65 11.48 -20.59
N GLU A 89 10.62 12.03 -19.85
CA GLU A 89 11.85 12.59 -20.44
C GLU A 89 12.79 11.49 -20.96
N ALA A 90 12.89 10.37 -20.24
CA ALA A 90 13.67 9.21 -20.68
C ALA A 90 13.08 8.55 -21.94
N LEU A 91 11.75 8.49 -22.08
CA LEU A 91 11.08 8.01 -23.29
C LEU A 91 11.19 9.01 -24.45
N GLN A 92 11.16 10.31 -24.16
CA GLN A 92 11.35 11.35 -25.18
C GLN A 92 12.78 11.29 -25.76
N ALA A 93 13.80 11.14 -24.92
CA ALA A 93 15.19 10.97 -25.35
C ALA A 93 15.41 9.71 -26.20
N LEU A 94 14.69 8.63 -25.90
CA LEU A 94 14.70 7.41 -26.71
C LEU A 94 14.00 7.59 -28.06
N ARG A 95 12.91 8.36 -28.13
CA ARG A 95 12.22 8.69 -29.39
C ARG A 95 13.05 9.59 -30.29
N ASP A 96 13.68 10.63 -29.75
CA ASP A 96 14.57 11.52 -30.52
C ASP A 96 15.75 10.74 -31.12
N LYS A 97 16.32 9.81 -30.35
CA LYS A 97 17.40 8.93 -30.83
C LYS A 97 16.96 7.99 -31.95
N LEU A 98 15.70 7.56 -31.97
CA LEU A 98 15.15 6.66 -33.01
C LEU A 98 14.62 7.42 -34.24
N ALA A 99 14.21 8.69 -34.07
CA ALA A 99 13.72 9.54 -35.16
C ALA A 99 14.84 10.32 -35.87
N GLY A 100 16.05 10.34 -35.29
CA GLY A 100 17.23 11.01 -35.81
C GLY A 100 18.23 10.12 -36.57
N GLU A 101 17.85 8.90 -36.94
CA GLU A 101 18.61 8.02 -37.84
C GLU A 101 17.84 7.76 -39.15
#